data_AF-A0A8E6P0G2-F1
#
_entry.id   AF-A0A8E6P0G2-F1
#
_cell.length_a   1.000
_cell.length_b   1.000
_cell.length_c   1.000
_cell.angle_alpha   90.00
_cell.angle_beta   90.00
_cell.angle_gamma   90.00
#
_symmetry.space_group_name_H-M   'P 1'
#
loop_
_entity.id
_entity.type
_entity.pdbx_description
1 polymer ?
#
loop_
_entity_poly.entity_id
_entity_poly.type
_entity_poly.pdbx_seq_one_letter_code
_entity_poly.pdbx_strand_id
1 'polypeptide(L)'
;MSFIAIESNAVRKIVSERMLQSADYEKGQILADVLKEQKKGDFSIDVKVVTTASGIYLLTKEPDKKRMLVFDTSNFNGFKRNSNEVITILQKSCRLAIKLWDKIGHSPCEKIISGSSLIALLPFSFTTGKSYKVILDKAPDKERQEKRNESSFLIFSDGYETTNNTPVLSNFRKAKDAINSIDTENLFTSPKKDEEKSSYLRVNETDVFEKSSKEGANKQVISSQADSLIKISRIWADFFPANTSNQPI
;
A
#
# COMPACT_ATOMS: atom_id res chain seq x y z
N MET A 1 -6.74 20.94 -0.78
CA MET A 1 -6.82 19.84 -1.78
C MET A 1 -8.22 19.27 -1.72
N SER A 2 -8.79 18.87 -2.86
CA SER A 2 -10.19 18.46 -2.99
C SER A 2 -10.37 16.98 -3.28
N PHE A 3 -9.33 16.23 -3.66
CA PHE A 3 -9.45 14.79 -3.90
C PHE A 3 -8.22 13.98 -3.50
N ILE A 4 -8.46 12.69 -3.31
CA ILE A 4 -7.44 11.64 -3.21
C ILE A 4 -7.74 10.61 -4.29
N ALA A 5 -6.77 10.31 -5.16
CA ALA A 5 -6.95 9.39 -6.28
C ALA A 5 -5.96 8.22 -6.17
N ILE A 6 -6.47 6.99 -6.26
CA ILE A 6 -5.66 5.78 -6.12
C ILE A 6 -5.83 4.96 -7.40
N GLU A 7 -4.74 4.71 -8.12
CA GLU A 7 -4.79 3.88 -9.33
C GLU A 7 -4.92 2.38 -8.98
N SER A 8 -5.46 1.59 -9.90
CA SER A 8 -5.91 0.23 -9.58
C SER A 8 -4.82 -0.73 -9.10
N ASN A 9 -3.57 -0.62 -9.56
CA ASN A 9 -2.46 -1.43 -9.07
C ASN A 9 -2.10 -1.04 -7.63
N ALA A 10 -2.05 0.26 -7.31
CA ALA A 10 -1.87 0.77 -5.96
C ALA A 10 -3.00 0.30 -5.03
N VAL A 11 -4.25 0.31 -5.48
CA VAL A 11 -5.39 -0.24 -4.73
C VAL A 11 -5.15 -1.70 -4.34
N ARG A 12 -4.70 -2.54 -5.28
CA ARG A 12 -4.41 -3.96 -5.02
C ARG A 12 -3.25 -4.13 -4.04
N LYS A 13 -2.18 -3.35 -4.20
CA LYS A 13 -1.02 -3.35 -3.30
C LYS A 13 -1.42 -2.98 -1.87
N ILE A 14 -2.16 -1.89 -1.68
CA ILE A 14 -2.65 -1.41 -0.38
C ILE A 14 -3.47 -2.49 0.34
N VAL A 15 -4.34 -3.21 -0.38
CA VAL A 15 -5.18 -4.27 0.22
C VAL A 15 -4.36 -5.49 0.61
N SER A 16 -3.35 -5.84 -0.18
CA SER A 16 -2.51 -7.02 0.01
C SER A 16 -1.46 -6.87 1.12
N GLU A 17 -0.99 -5.65 1.39
CA GLU A 17 0.09 -5.42 2.34
C GLU A 17 -0.43 -5.44 3.78
N ARG A 18 0.00 -6.44 4.58
CA ARG A 18 -0.42 -6.64 5.98
C ARG A 18 -0.24 -5.39 6.84
N MET A 19 0.89 -4.69 6.65
CA MET A 19 1.25 -3.50 7.44
C MET A 19 0.36 -2.29 7.14
N LEU A 20 -0.49 -2.34 6.11
CA LEU A 20 -1.42 -1.28 5.73
C LEU A 20 -2.88 -1.60 6.12
N GLN A 21 -3.12 -2.72 6.81
CA GLN A 21 -4.47 -3.17 7.17
C GLN A 21 -4.98 -2.63 8.52
N SER A 22 -4.10 -2.09 9.37
CA SER A 22 -4.44 -1.41 10.63
C SER A 22 -3.49 -0.25 10.85
N ALA A 23 -3.96 0.82 11.51
CA ALA A 23 -3.10 1.92 11.95
C ALA A 23 -2.26 1.56 13.19
N ASP A 24 -2.47 0.38 13.79
CA ASP A 24 -1.59 -0.11 14.86
C ASP A 24 -0.19 -0.48 14.34
N TYR A 25 -0.06 -0.69 13.02
CA TYR A 25 1.23 -0.82 12.36
C TYR A 25 1.76 0.56 11.98
N GLU A 26 3.08 0.78 12.11
CA GLU A 26 3.74 2.04 11.76
C GLU A 26 3.40 2.53 10.34
N LYS A 27 3.53 1.66 9.34
CA LYS A 27 3.18 2.00 7.94
C LYS A 27 1.70 2.32 7.76
N GLY A 28 0.82 1.62 8.47
CA GLY A 28 -0.61 1.88 8.44
C GLY A 28 -0.96 3.22 9.08
N GLN A 29 -0.26 3.61 10.15
CA GLN A 29 -0.39 4.93 10.74
C GLN A 29 0.06 6.02 9.76
N ILE A 30 1.22 5.85 9.10
CA ILE A 30 1.71 6.78 8.07
C ILE A 30 0.69 6.91 6.93
N LEU A 31 0.11 5.80 6.46
CA LEU A 31 -0.93 5.82 5.43
C LEU A 31 -2.18 6.58 5.90
N ALA A 32 -2.60 6.39 7.15
CA ALA A 32 -3.72 7.14 7.71
C ALA A 32 -3.42 8.64 7.72
N ASP A 33 -2.22 9.05 8.14
CA ASP A 33 -1.80 10.44 8.19
C ASP A 33 -1.71 11.06 6.78
N VAL A 34 -1.22 10.32 5.79
CA VAL A 34 -1.26 10.71 4.36
C VAL A 34 -2.70 11.01 3.92
N LEU A 35 -3.67 10.16 4.26
CA LEU A 35 -5.07 10.37 3.85
C LEU A 35 -5.74 11.53 4.59
N LYS A 36 -5.42 11.72 5.87
CA LYS A 36 -5.96 12.79 6.71
C LYS A 36 -5.41 14.15 6.32
N GLU A 37 -4.10 14.24 6.14
CA GLU A 37 -3.38 15.49 5.89
C GLU A 37 -3.22 15.82 4.41
N GLN A 38 -3.39 14.82 3.54
CA GLN A 38 -3.15 14.92 2.10
C GLN A 38 -1.72 15.39 1.77
N LYS A 39 -0.75 14.85 2.51
CA LYS A 39 0.69 15.13 2.33
C LYS A 39 1.44 13.88 1.89
N LYS A 40 2.71 14.07 1.48
CA LYS A 40 3.62 12.96 1.20
C LYS A 40 3.86 12.14 2.46
N GLY A 41 4.00 10.83 2.30
CA GLY A 41 4.41 9.91 3.35
C GLY A 41 4.94 8.62 2.73
N ASP A 42 5.89 7.98 3.41
CA ASP A 42 6.55 6.76 2.94
C ASP A 42 6.02 5.54 3.70
N PHE A 43 4.86 5.04 3.29
CA PHE A 43 4.23 3.86 3.88
C PHE A 43 4.54 2.57 3.10
N SER A 44 5.02 2.69 1.86
CA SER A 44 5.31 1.54 0.99
C SER A 44 6.42 1.88 -0.01
N ILE A 45 7.17 0.85 -0.41
CA ILE A 45 8.17 0.96 -1.47
C ILE A 45 7.52 0.93 -2.86
N ASP A 46 6.40 0.21 -2.99
CA ASP A 46 5.71 -0.04 -4.25
C ASP A 46 4.69 1.05 -4.59
N VAL A 47 4.26 1.83 -3.60
CA VAL A 47 3.23 2.88 -3.76
C VAL A 47 3.79 4.20 -3.29
N LYS A 48 3.80 5.20 -4.17
CA LYS A 48 4.28 6.56 -3.86
C LYS A 48 3.14 7.56 -3.92
N VAL A 49 3.27 8.58 -3.06
CA VAL A 49 2.31 9.69 -2.95
C VAL A 49 2.82 10.87 -3.78
N VAL A 50 2.02 11.31 -4.74
CA VAL A 50 2.26 12.50 -5.54
C VAL A 50 1.27 13.59 -5.14
N THR A 51 1.78 14.73 -4.73
CA THR A 51 0.97 15.88 -4.36
C THR A 51 0.87 16.85 -5.54
N THR A 52 -0.36 17.27 -5.85
CA THR A 52 -0.65 18.31 -6.86
C THR A 52 -1.39 19.48 -6.19
N ALA A 53 -1.59 20.58 -6.91
CA ALA A 53 -2.33 21.73 -6.39
C ALA A 53 -3.78 21.38 -6.00
N SER A 54 -4.39 20.41 -6.69
CA SER A 54 -5.81 20.06 -6.49
C SER A 54 -6.03 18.83 -5.61
N GLY A 55 -5.05 17.94 -5.46
CA GLY A 55 -5.25 16.66 -4.77
C GLY A 55 -3.97 15.84 -4.68
N ILE A 56 -4.07 14.67 -4.06
CA ILE A 56 -2.98 13.68 -4.02
C ILE A 56 -3.31 12.44 -4.85
N TYR A 57 -2.26 11.80 -5.34
CA TYR A 57 -2.32 10.54 -6.07
C TYR A 57 -1.48 9.48 -5.36
N LEU A 58 -2.01 8.27 -5.23
CA LEU A 58 -1.29 7.09 -4.81
C LEU A 58 -1.08 6.22 -6.03
N LEU A 59 0.18 6.10 -6.46
CA LEU A 59 0.57 5.49 -7.73
C LEU A 59 1.62 4.41 -7.50
N THR A 60 1.58 3.35 -8.31
CA THR A 60 2.70 2.41 -8.46
C THR A 60 3.67 2.87 -9.56
N LYS A 61 4.78 2.14 -9.72
CA LYS A 61 5.78 2.39 -10.77
C LYS A 61 5.18 2.37 -12.18
N GLU A 62 4.28 1.43 -12.42
CA GLU A 62 3.56 1.26 -13.69
C GLU A 62 2.06 1.46 -13.41
N PRO A 63 1.61 2.72 -13.30
CA PRO A 63 0.24 3.02 -12.89
C PRO A 63 -0.75 2.67 -13.99
N ASP A 64 -1.88 2.06 -13.62
CA ASP A 64 -3.01 1.93 -14.52
C ASP A 64 -3.85 3.21 -14.50
N LYS A 65 -3.55 4.13 -15.43
CA LYS A 65 -4.21 5.44 -15.52
C LYS A 65 -5.69 5.34 -15.94
N LYS A 66 -6.15 4.20 -16.48
CA LYS A 66 -7.55 4.01 -16.93
C LYS A 66 -8.49 3.62 -15.80
N ARG A 67 -7.96 2.98 -14.74
CA ARG A 67 -8.74 2.48 -13.61
C ARG A 67 -8.29 3.12 -12.31
N MET A 68 -9.17 3.92 -11.73
CA MET A 68 -8.88 4.65 -10.49
C MET A 68 -10.05 4.61 -9.52
N LEU A 69 -9.74 4.62 -8.23
CA LEU A 69 -10.67 4.92 -7.16
C LEU A 69 -10.40 6.36 -6.68
N VAL A 70 -11.38 7.25 -6.85
CA VAL A 70 -11.25 8.67 -6.48
C VAL A 70 -12.14 8.96 -5.29
N PHE A 71 -11.58 9.56 -4.25
CA PHE A 71 -12.31 10.14 -3.13
C PHE A 71 -12.40 11.65 -3.32
N ASP A 72 -13.61 12.18 -3.47
CA ASP A 72 -13.87 13.62 -3.37
C ASP A 72 -13.95 14.01 -1.89
N THR A 73 -12.89 14.63 -1.41
CA THR A 73 -12.73 15.02 0.01
C THR A 73 -13.47 16.31 0.37
N SER A 74 -14.16 16.95 -0.59
CA SER A 74 -14.90 18.20 -0.33
C SER A 74 -16.08 17.96 0.61
N ASN A 75 -16.82 16.88 0.37
CA ASN A 75 -17.99 16.50 1.16
C ASN A 75 -17.80 15.16 1.92
N PHE A 76 -16.69 14.47 1.67
CA PHE A 76 -16.35 13.23 2.34
C PHE A 76 -15.53 13.50 3.61
N ASN A 77 -16.10 13.15 4.77
CA ASN A 77 -15.52 13.33 6.09
C ASN A 77 -14.95 12.04 6.69
N GLY A 78 -14.99 10.91 5.96
CA GLY A 78 -14.49 9.63 6.45
C GLY A 78 -13.01 9.64 6.83
N PHE A 79 -12.21 10.50 6.20
CA PHE A 79 -10.81 10.72 6.54
C PHE A 79 -10.57 11.73 7.66
N LYS A 80 -11.60 12.20 8.38
CA LYS A 80 -11.43 13.00 9.61
C LYS A 80 -11.54 12.15 10.88
N ARG A 81 -11.81 10.85 10.73
CA ARG A 81 -12.00 9.89 11.81
C ARG A 81 -10.66 9.45 12.42
N ASN A 82 -10.71 8.59 13.44
CA ASN A 82 -9.49 8.02 14.01
C ASN A 82 -8.75 7.16 12.98
N SER A 83 -7.44 6.98 13.15
CA SER A 83 -6.60 6.35 12.13
C SER A 83 -7.03 4.93 11.77
N ASN A 84 -7.47 4.12 12.75
CA ASN A 84 -7.96 2.76 12.50
C ASN A 84 -9.27 2.74 11.68
N GLU A 85 -10.18 3.66 11.96
CA GLU A 85 -11.39 3.86 11.17
C GLU A 85 -11.08 4.33 9.75
N VAL A 86 -10.13 5.24 9.58
CA VAL A 86 -9.65 5.71 8.26
C VAL A 86 -9.11 4.55 7.44
N ILE A 87 -8.24 3.73 8.03
CA ILE A 87 -7.69 2.54 7.36
C ILE A 87 -8.80 1.54 7.02
N THR A 88 -9.75 1.31 7.92
CA THR A 88 -10.88 0.41 7.67
C THR A 88 -11.74 0.88 6.49
N ILE A 89 -12.04 2.18 6.44
CA ILE A 89 -12.78 2.80 5.33
C ILE A 89 -12.02 2.62 4.01
N LEU A 90 -10.73 2.98 3.99
CA LEU A 90 -9.88 2.83 2.82
C LEU A 90 -9.86 1.38 2.33
N GLN A 91 -9.53 0.45 3.23
CA GLN A 91 -9.36 -0.96 2.95
C GLN A 91 -10.64 -1.60 2.38
N LYS A 92 -11.81 -1.26 2.93
CA LYS A 92 -13.09 -1.77 2.41
C LYS A 92 -13.49 -1.12 1.08
N SER A 93 -13.24 0.19 0.91
CA SER A 93 -13.45 0.87 -0.37
C SER A 93 -12.56 0.31 -1.48
N CYS A 94 -11.30 0.05 -1.18
CA CYS A 94 -10.35 -0.59 -2.10
C CYS A 94 -10.80 -2.00 -2.48
N ARG A 95 -11.23 -2.83 -1.51
CA ARG A 95 -11.76 -4.17 -1.80
C ARG A 95 -13.03 -4.13 -2.66
N LEU A 96 -13.93 -3.19 -2.41
CA LEU A 96 -15.11 -2.98 -3.26
C LEU A 96 -14.70 -2.60 -4.69
N ALA A 97 -13.76 -1.66 -4.86
CA ALA A 97 -13.27 -1.28 -6.19
C ALA A 97 -12.66 -2.46 -6.95
N ILE A 98 -11.84 -3.29 -6.29
CA ILE A 98 -11.29 -4.52 -6.87
C ILE A 98 -12.40 -5.45 -7.36
N LYS A 99 -13.41 -5.72 -6.53
CA LYS A 99 -14.55 -6.56 -6.92
C LYS A 99 -15.29 -6.01 -8.14
N LEU A 100 -15.50 -4.69 -8.20
CA LEU A 100 -16.17 -4.05 -9.32
C LEU A 100 -15.37 -4.20 -10.63
N TRP A 101 -14.05 -4.00 -10.58
CA TRP A 101 -13.17 -4.20 -11.74
C TRP A 101 -13.12 -5.67 -12.20
N ASP A 102 -13.07 -6.59 -11.24
CA ASP A 102 -12.96 -8.03 -11.49
C ASP A 102 -14.33 -8.69 -11.73
N LYS A 103 -15.41 -7.90 -11.71
CA LYS A 103 -16.80 -8.35 -11.88
C LYS A 103 -17.21 -9.44 -10.89
N ILE A 104 -16.68 -9.36 -9.67
CA ILE A 104 -16.99 -10.25 -8.56
C ILE A 104 -18.28 -9.75 -7.88
N GLY A 105 -19.12 -10.69 -7.43
CA GLY A 105 -20.36 -10.40 -6.73
C GLY A 105 -20.19 -9.57 -5.44
N HIS A 106 -21.28 -8.93 -5.04
CA HIS A 106 -21.30 -8.05 -3.87
C HIS A 106 -21.34 -8.83 -2.55
N SER A 107 -20.76 -8.25 -1.51
CA SER A 107 -20.89 -8.75 -0.14
C SER A 107 -22.09 -8.10 0.59
N PRO A 108 -22.59 -8.70 1.69
CA PRO A 108 -23.70 -8.12 2.46
C PRO A 108 -23.48 -6.68 2.97
N CYS A 109 -22.21 -6.27 3.10
CA CYS A 109 -21.82 -4.92 3.50
C CYS A 109 -21.75 -3.92 2.33
N GLU A 110 -22.17 -4.32 1.14
CA GLU A 110 -22.15 -3.53 -0.10
C GLU A 110 -23.58 -3.50 -0.65
N LYS A 111 -24.34 -2.45 -0.29
CA LYS A 111 -25.75 -2.33 -0.65
C LYS A 111 -25.90 -1.51 -1.94
N ILE A 112 -26.41 -2.13 -2.99
CA ILE A 112 -26.75 -1.41 -4.23
C ILE A 112 -28.00 -0.56 -3.98
N ILE A 113 -27.96 0.71 -4.41
CA ILE A 113 -29.11 1.60 -4.35
C ILE A 113 -29.91 1.44 -5.65
N SER A 114 -31.09 0.82 -5.56
CA SER A 114 -31.96 0.52 -6.70
C SER A 114 -32.26 1.76 -7.54
N GLY A 115 -32.23 1.59 -8.87
CA GLY A 115 -32.48 2.69 -9.82
C GLY A 115 -31.33 3.69 -9.96
N SER A 116 -30.15 3.41 -9.40
CA SER A 116 -28.97 4.28 -9.49
C SER A 116 -27.69 3.51 -9.79
N SER A 117 -26.60 4.23 -10.07
CA SER A 117 -25.24 3.69 -10.13
C SER A 117 -24.56 3.61 -8.76
N LEU A 118 -25.26 3.96 -7.68
CA LEU A 118 -24.69 4.12 -6.36
C LEU A 118 -24.65 2.81 -5.56
N ILE A 119 -23.59 2.65 -4.78
CA ILE A 119 -23.38 1.57 -3.83
C ILE A 119 -23.09 2.20 -2.47
N ALA A 120 -23.87 1.81 -1.47
CA ALA A 120 -23.61 2.13 -0.07
C ALA A 120 -22.74 1.02 0.55
N LEU A 121 -21.48 1.34 0.81
CA LEU A 121 -20.53 0.50 1.53
C LEU A 121 -20.67 0.71 3.03
N LEU A 122 -20.73 -0.37 3.82
CA LEU A 122 -20.78 -0.35 5.28
C LEU A 122 -19.40 -0.73 5.84
N PRO A 123 -18.51 0.24 6.13
CA PRO A 123 -17.17 -0.04 6.59
C PRO A 123 -17.12 -0.60 8.01
N PHE A 124 -18.05 -0.21 8.89
CA PHE A 124 -18.12 -0.68 10.27
C PHE A 124 -19.31 -1.63 10.43
N SER A 125 -19.12 -2.85 9.95
CA SER A 125 -20.12 -3.92 10.08
C SER A 125 -20.29 -4.28 11.57
N PHE A 126 -21.47 -4.74 11.96
CA PHE A 126 -21.80 -5.25 13.31
C PHE A 126 -21.99 -4.21 14.42
N THR A 127 -22.16 -2.93 14.09
CA THR A 127 -22.60 -1.92 15.07
C THR A 127 -24.11 -2.04 15.32
N THR A 128 -24.55 -2.00 16.57
CA THR A 128 -25.97 -1.85 16.91
C THR A 128 -26.45 -0.44 16.59
N GLY A 129 -27.60 -0.30 15.92
CA GLY A 129 -28.18 1.00 15.55
C GLY A 129 -27.83 1.48 14.14
N LYS A 130 -27.69 2.80 13.96
CA LYS A 130 -27.43 3.40 12.63
C LYS A 130 -26.03 3.05 12.16
N SER A 131 -25.94 2.35 11.03
CA SER A 131 -24.65 2.04 10.41
C SER A 131 -24.12 3.22 9.62
N TYR A 132 -22.84 3.53 9.81
CA TYR A 132 -22.11 4.47 8.97
C TYR A 132 -21.90 3.88 7.57
N LYS A 133 -22.04 4.72 6.55
CA LYS A 133 -22.04 4.37 5.13
C LYS A 133 -21.05 5.24 4.38
N VAL A 134 -20.43 4.66 3.37
CA VAL A 134 -19.63 5.35 2.36
C VAL A 134 -20.32 5.15 1.02
N ILE A 135 -20.62 6.24 0.32
CA ILE A 135 -21.36 6.21 -0.94
C ILE A 135 -20.36 6.27 -2.10
N LEU A 136 -20.38 5.21 -2.90
CA LEU A 136 -19.60 5.04 -4.11
C LEU A 136 -20.51 5.10 -5.33
N ASP A 137 -20.17 5.92 -6.32
CA ASP A 137 -20.71 5.85 -7.68
C ASP A 137 -19.84 4.90 -8.51
N LYS A 138 -20.45 3.82 -9.03
CA LYS A 138 -19.77 2.80 -9.85
C LYS A 138 -19.67 3.17 -11.33
N ALA A 139 -20.35 4.23 -11.77
CA ALA A 139 -20.33 4.69 -13.16
C ALA A 139 -20.33 6.25 -13.27
N PRO A 140 -19.41 6.95 -12.58
CA PRO A 140 -19.33 8.40 -12.68
C PRO A 140 -18.95 8.82 -14.11
N ASP A 141 -19.59 9.86 -14.65
CA ASP A 141 -19.28 10.35 -16.01
C ASP A 141 -19.33 9.25 -17.09
N LYS A 142 -20.31 8.35 -16.98
CA LYS A 142 -20.41 7.08 -17.73
C LYS A 142 -20.08 7.20 -19.22
N GLU A 143 -20.73 8.11 -19.94
CA GLU A 143 -20.53 8.28 -21.38
C GLU A 143 -19.07 8.62 -21.74
N ARG A 144 -18.41 9.44 -20.92
CA ARG A 144 -17.01 9.83 -21.15
C ARG A 144 -16.07 8.65 -20.89
N GLN A 145 -16.31 7.89 -19.83
CA GLN A 145 -15.51 6.72 -19.50
C GLN A 145 -15.65 5.62 -20.56
N GLU A 146 -16.86 5.36 -21.04
CA GLU A 146 -17.11 4.37 -22.10
C GLU A 146 -16.39 4.76 -23.40
N LYS A 147 -16.47 6.02 -23.83
CA LYS A 147 -15.75 6.53 -25.01
C LYS A 147 -14.23 6.39 -24.91
N ARG A 148 -13.68 6.46 -23.69
CA ARG A 148 -12.24 6.38 -23.42
C ARG A 148 -11.77 4.97 -23.01
N ASN A 149 -12.70 4.01 -22.94
CA ASN A 149 -12.45 2.67 -22.41
C ASN A 149 -11.80 2.70 -21.01
N GLU A 150 -12.41 3.47 -20.10
CA GLU A 150 -11.97 3.66 -18.72
C GLU A 150 -12.97 3.03 -17.74
N SER A 151 -12.49 2.67 -16.55
CA SER A 151 -13.33 2.14 -15.47
C SER A 151 -12.85 2.67 -14.14
N SER A 152 -13.24 3.89 -13.81
CA SER A 152 -12.90 4.57 -12.56
C SER A 152 -14.15 4.84 -11.74
N PHE A 153 -14.01 4.84 -10.43
CA PHE A 153 -15.09 4.97 -9.46
C PHE A 153 -14.91 6.21 -8.60
N LEU A 154 -16.01 6.73 -8.05
CA LEU A 154 -16.04 7.94 -7.26
C LEU A 154 -16.70 7.71 -5.91
N ILE A 155 -15.99 8.00 -4.83
CA ILE A 155 -16.55 8.13 -3.48
C ILE A 155 -16.67 9.61 -3.17
N PHE A 156 -17.87 10.07 -2.83
CA PHE A 156 -18.15 11.51 -2.69
C PHE A 156 -18.90 11.89 -1.41
N SER A 157 -19.45 10.91 -0.70
CA SER A 157 -20.26 11.16 0.49
C SER A 157 -20.11 10.02 1.49
N ASP A 158 -20.27 10.36 2.76
CA ASP A 158 -20.30 9.44 3.88
C ASP A 158 -21.25 9.94 4.96
N GLY A 159 -21.66 9.05 5.86
CA GLY A 159 -22.52 9.41 6.98
C GLY A 159 -23.39 8.26 7.46
N TYR A 160 -24.27 8.56 8.42
CA TYR A 160 -25.21 7.57 8.97
C TYR A 160 -26.52 7.52 8.18
N GLU A 161 -26.88 8.64 7.55
CA GLU A 161 -28.05 8.75 6.69
C GLU A 161 -27.68 8.51 5.22
N THR A 162 -28.59 7.89 4.48
CA THR A 162 -28.45 7.78 3.04
C THR A 162 -28.91 9.11 2.44
N THR A 163 -27.97 10.04 2.22
CA THR A 163 -28.29 11.31 1.56
C THR A 163 -28.49 11.10 0.06
N ASN A 164 -29.52 11.71 -0.54
CA ASN A 164 -29.74 11.75 -2.00
C ASN A 164 -28.76 12.70 -2.72
N ASN A 165 -27.58 12.91 -2.15
CA ASN A 165 -26.60 13.82 -2.72
C ASN A 165 -26.16 13.28 -4.08
N THR A 166 -26.21 14.15 -5.08
CA THR A 166 -25.70 13.85 -6.41
C THR A 166 -24.18 14.05 -6.43
N PRO A 167 -23.43 13.14 -7.05
CA PRO A 167 -21.98 13.28 -7.13
C PRO A 167 -21.59 14.51 -7.97
N VAL A 168 -20.76 15.38 -7.41
CA VAL A 168 -20.18 16.51 -8.14
C VAL A 168 -18.95 16.03 -8.92
N LEU A 169 -19.05 15.98 -10.24
CA LEU A 169 -18.02 15.37 -11.09
C LEU A 169 -16.79 16.26 -11.34
N SER A 170 -16.77 17.51 -10.86
CA SER A 170 -15.68 18.46 -11.16
C SER A 170 -14.33 17.97 -10.64
N ASN A 171 -14.27 17.47 -9.40
CA ASN A 171 -13.04 16.92 -8.81
C ASN A 171 -12.65 15.59 -9.46
N PHE A 172 -13.63 14.74 -9.79
CA PHE A 172 -13.39 13.49 -10.51
C PHE A 172 -12.74 13.71 -11.87
N ARG A 173 -13.27 14.65 -12.67
CA ARG A 173 -12.72 15.01 -13.98
C ARG A 173 -11.31 15.59 -13.86
N LYS A 174 -11.09 16.49 -12.89
CA LYS A 174 -9.75 17.04 -12.58
C LYS A 174 -8.76 15.92 -12.26
N ALA A 175 -9.14 14.98 -11.39
CA ALA A 175 -8.29 13.86 -11.01
C ALA A 175 -7.89 13.01 -12.24
N LYS A 176 -8.86 12.69 -13.09
CA LYS A 176 -8.68 11.89 -14.32
C LYS A 176 -7.85 12.58 -15.39
N ASP A 177 -7.95 13.89 -15.54
CA ASP A 177 -7.21 14.59 -16.59
C ASP A 177 -5.75 14.86 -16.17
N ALA A 178 -5.50 15.17 -14.89
CA ALA A 178 -4.17 15.49 -14.39
C ALA A 178 -3.24 14.27 -14.17
N ILE A 179 -3.75 13.04 -14.10
CA ILE A 179 -2.87 11.85 -13.96
C ILE A 179 -1.94 11.64 -15.16
N ASN A 180 -2.33 12.11 -16.34
CA ASN A 180 -1.54 11.95 -17.55
C ASN A 180 -0.30 12.84 -17.55
N SER A 181 -0.31 13.96 -16.82
CA SER A 181 0.84 14.84 -16.66
C SER A 181 1.77 14.44 -15.51
N ILE A 182 1.45 13.37 -14.77
CA ILE A 182 2.33 12.87 -13.70
C ILE A 182 3.37 11.95 -14.31
N ASP A 183 4.63 12.33 -14.15
CA ASP A 183 5.79 11.51 -14.48
C ASP A 183 6.04 10.50 -13.36
N THR A 184 5.81 9.23 -13.66
CA THR A 184 5.98 8.14 -12.69
C THR A 184 7.35 7.49 -12.71
N GLU A 185 8.16 7.67 -13.76
CA GLU A 185 9.48 7.03 -13.85
C GLU A 185 10.46 7.65 -12.84
N ASN A 186 10.38 8.97 -12.68
CA ASN A 186 11.19 9.73 -11.73
C ASN A 186 10.75 9.55 -10.26
N LEU A 187 9.58 8.96 -9.99
CA LEU A 187 9.10 8.74 -8.62
C LEU A 187 9.71 7.50 -7.95
N PHE A 188 10.13 6.52 -8.75
CA PHE A 188 10.61 5.21 -8.28
C PHE A 188 12.09 4.96 -8.57
N THR A 189 12.76 5.91 -9.21
CA THR A 189 14.21 5.90 -9.30
C THR A 189 14.78 6.38 -7.96
N SER A 190 15.56 5.53 -7.30
CA SER A 190 16.42 5.97 -6.21
C SER A 190 17.26 7.16 -6.71
N PRO A 191 17.58 8.17 -5.88
CA PRO A 191 18.66 9.07 -6.24
C PRO A 191 19.85 8.17 -6.60
N LYS A 192 20.36 8.29 -7.83
CA LYS A 192 21.71 7.80 -8.11
C LYS A 192 22.53 8.40 -6.98
N LYS A 193 23.03 7.57 -6.06
CA LYS A 193 24.12 8.02 -5.20
C LYS A 193 25.11 8.59 -6.20
N ASP A 194 25.37 9.90 -6.11
CA ASP A 194 26.53 10.46 -6.75
C ASP A 194 27.64 9.46 -6.49
N GLU A 195 28.29 9.02 -7.56
CA GLU A 195 29.53 8.30 -7.46
C GLU A 195 30.46 9.19 -6.63
N GLU A 196 30.44 9.04 -5.30
CA GLU A 196 31.63 9.21 -4.51
C GLU A 196 32.61 8.31 -5.22
N LYS A 197 33.46 8.95 -6.02
CA LYS A 197 34.67 8.38 -6.58
C LYS A 197 35.36 7.69 -5.42
N SER A 198 35.07 6.41 -5.22
CA SER A 198 35.88 5.58 -4.38
C SER A 198 37.20 5.51 -5.12
N SER A 199 38.11 6.37 -4.71
CA SER A 199 39.51 6.36 -5.09
C SER A 199 40.13 5.11 -4.49
N TYR A 200 39.76 3.94 -5.01
CA TYR A 200 40.61 2.78 -4.88
C TYR A 200 41.83 3.06 -5.76
N LEU A 201 42.89 3.57 -5.13
CA LEU A 201 44.21 3.61 -5.73
C LEU A 201 44.52 2.21 -6.28
N ARG A 202 44.79 2.14 -7.58
CA ARG A 202 45.60 1.06 -8.14
C ARG A 202 46.99 1.21 -7.55
N VAL A 203 47.33 0.37 -6.57
CA VAL A 203 48.69 0.25 -6.09
C VAL A 203 49.35 -0.87 -6.89
N ASN A 204 50.31 -0.48 -7.73
CA ASN A 204 51.22 -1.38 -8.40
C ASN A 204 52.07 -2.11 -7.35
N GLU A 205 52.41 -3.37 -7.62
CA GLU A 205 53.41 -4.13 -6.89
C GLU A 205 54.72 -3.33 -6.76
N THR A 206 55.15 -3.03 -5.54
CA THR A 206 56.41 -3.45 -4.93
C THR A 206 56.65 -2.70 -3.60
N ASP A 207 57.40 -3.38 -2.74
CA ASP A 207 58.05 -2.95 -1.49
C ASP A 207 57.34 -3.17 -0.14
N VAL A 208 57.89 -4.22 0.50
CA VAL A 208 57.83 -4.70 1.88
C VAL A 208 58.15 -3.58 2.88
N PHE A 209 57.37 -3.45 3.96
CA PHE A 209 57.82 -3.30 5.36
C PHE A 209 56.61 -3.44 6.33
N GLU A 210 56.91 -3.86 7.55
CA GLU A 210 56.10 -4.67 8.47
C GLU A 210 54.98 -4.01 9.30
N LYS A 211 53.98 -4.87 9.63
CA LYS A 211 53.16 -5.03 10.87
C LYS A 211 52.57 -3.81 11.59
N SER A 212 51.26 -3.90 11.90
CA SER A 212 50.81 -4.47 13.20
C SER A 212 49.29 -4.44 13.40
N SER A 213 48.72 -5.61 13.70
CA SER A 213 47.61 -5.86 14.63
C SER A 213 46.22 -5.25 14.33
N LYS A 214 45.40 -5.97 13.55
CA LYS A 214 43.91 -5.96 13.71
C LYS A 214 43.17 -7.12 13.00
N GLU A 215 43.84 -7.90 12.15
CA GLU A 215 43.21 -9.03 11.44
C GLU A 215 43.03 -10.31 12.27
N GLY A 216 43.73 -10.45 13.41
CA GLY A 216 43.62 -11.64 14.25
C GLY A 216 42.31 -11.73 15.05
N ALA A 217 41.82 -10.59 15.58
CA ALA A 217 40.63 -10.56 16.43
C ALA A 217 39.36 -10.92 15.64
N ASN A 218 39.23 -10.45 14.40
CA ASN A 218 38.03 -10.72 13.60
C ASN A 218 37.95 -12.20 13.17
N LYS A 219 39.09 -12.86 12.93
CA LYS A 219 39.13 -14.32 12.67
C LYS A 219 38.86 -15.14 13.94
N GLN A 220 39.36 -14.72 15.11
CA GLN A 220 39.09 -15.40 16.39
C GLN A 220 37.62 -15.30 16.82
N VAL A 221 36.96 -14.17 16.54
CA VAL A 221 35.53 -14.00 16.79
C VAL A 221 34.71 -14.95 15.91
N ILE A 222 35.05 -15.07 14.62
CA ILE A 222 34.33 -15.93 13.68
C ILE A 222 34.56 -17.42 13.99
N SER A 223 35.78 -17.85 14.37
CA SER A 223 36.05 -19.25 14.74
C SER A 223 35.33 -19.66 16.03
N SER A 224 35.22 -18.76 17.01
CA SER A 224 34.53 -19.04 18.28
C SER A 224 33.00 -19.20 18.13
N GLN A 225 32.38 -18.49 17.16
CA GLN A 225 30.95 -18.63 16.86
C GLN A 225 30.66 -19.97 16.14
N ALA A 226 31.55 -20.41 15.26
CA ALA A 226 31.45 -21.71 14.59
C ALA A 226 31.58 -22.89 15.57
N ASP A 227 32.53 -22.84 16.50
CA ASP A 227 32.71 -23.91 17.51
C ASP A 227 31.51 -24.02 18.47
N SER A 228 30.85 -22.89 18.77
CA SER A 228 29.64 -22.87 19.58
C SER A 228 28.45 -23.53 18.88
N LEU A 229 28.31 -23.31 17.56
CA LEU A 229 27.26 -23.96 16.75
C LEU A 229 27.50 -25.47 16.59
N ILE A 230 28.75 -25.91 16.46
CA ILE A 230 29.12 -27.34 16.43
C ILE A 230 28.87 -28.02 17.78
N LYS A 231 29.11 -27.33 18.90
CA LYS A 231 28.80 -27.87 20.24
C LYS A 231 27.29 -28.07 20.44
N ILE A 232 26.46 -27.12 20.01
CA ILE A 232 24.99 -27.25 20.14
C ILE A 232 24.45 -28.38 19.26
N SER A 233 24.94 -28.52 18.02
CA SER A 233 24.50 -29.61 17.14
C SER A 233 24.89 -31.00 17.65
N ARG A 234 26.03 -31.13 18.34
CA ARG A 234 26.46 -32.39 18.96
C ARG A 234 25.60 -32.77 20.17
N ILE A 235 25.21 -31.81 21.01
CA ILE A 235 24.26 -32.03 22.12
C ILE A 235 22.89 -32.48 21.60
N TRP A 236 22.43 -31.93 20.48
CA TRP A 236 21.17 -32.33 19.86
C TRP A 236 21.23 -33.73 19.24
N ALA A 237 22.38 -34.17 18.71
CA ALA A 237 22.56 -35.51 18.17
C ALA A 237 22.50 -36.61 19.24
N ASP A 238 22.92 -36.32 20.48
CA ASP A 238 22.87 -37.26 21.59
C ASP A 238 21.46 -37.40 22.21
N PHE A 239 20.51 -36.53 21.85
CA PHE A 239 19.13 -36.54 22.38
C PHE A 239 18.13 -37.34 21.54
N PHE A 240 18.53 -37.86 20.37
CA PHE A 240 17.69 -38.70 19.51
C PHE A 240 18.30 -40.11 19.40
N PRO A 241 17.75 -41.14 20.06
CA PRO A 241 18.21 -42.51 19.85
C PRO A 241 17.94 -42.93 18.40
N ALA A 242 18.97 -43.46 17.74
CA ALA A 242 18.85 -44.08 16.42
C ALA A 242 17.82 -45.22 16.50
N ASN A 243 16.69 -45.04 15.81
CA ASN A 243 15.66 -46.07 15.68
C ASN A 243 16.19 -47.20 14.80
N THR A 244 16.91 -48.16 15.38
CA THR A 244 17.30 -49.39 14.70
C THR A 244 16.13 -50.37 14.74
N SER A 245 15.18 -50.22 13.83
CA SER A 245 14.13 -51.21 13.56
C SER A 245 14.48 -52.00 12.30
N ASN A 246 15.17 -53.13 12.51
CA ASN A 246 15.05 -54.44 11.85
C ASN A 246 16.40 -55.17 12.04
N GLN A 247 16.46 -56.39 12.55
CA GLN A 247 15.86 -57.62 11.99
C GLN A 247 15.67 -58.72 13.08
N PRO A 248 15.32 -59.97 12.74
CA PRO A 248 13.99 -60.48 12.36
C PRO A 248 13.50 -61.59 13.32
N ILE A 249 12.20 -61.88 13.32
CA ILE A 249 11.51 -63.20 13.25
C ILE A 249 10.03 -62.87 13.03
#